data_AF-A0A833UPZ0-F1
#
_entry.id   AF-A0A833UPZ0-F1
#
_cell.length_a   1.000
_cell.length_b   1.000
_cell.length_c   1.000
_cell.angle_alpha   90.00
_cell.angle_beta   90.00
_cell.angle_gamma   90.00
#
_symmetry.space_group_name_H-M   'P 1'
#
loop_
_entity.id
_entity.type
_entity.pdbx_description
1 polymer ?
#
loop_
_entity_poly.entity_id
_entity_poly.type
_entity_poly.pdbx_seq_one_letter_code
_entity_poly.pdbx_strand_id
1 'polypeptide(L)'
;MQTAVGVFGGEAEAYTDGVNVPPLMVANTGNSGHPAISSLNRPPFVAVELCRERLGVHPCDKRQSIREYRPLFPAIDFSLVENDDDILWKPDIRETNEEVADRGQKFLKWLWTREEKEIAIVTHSGFLFHTLSSFGNDCHPIVKSEICANFANCELRSMVFIDRSMMGSASSTTNYPGKIPNGLDLPSDVATEKLPEEGLAN
;
A
#
# COMPACT_ATOMS: atom_id res chain seq x y z
N MET A 1 4.26 -5.77 4.78
CA MET A 1 3.50 -5.72 6.05
C MET A 1 4.03 -4.67 7.01
N GLN A 2 5.30 -4.71 7.44
CA GLN A 2 5.87 -3.70 8.36
C GLN A 2 5.65 -2.25 7.90
N THR A 3 5.85 -1.95 6.61
CA THR A 3 5.54 -0.62 6.04
C THR A 3 4.07 -0.24 6.22
N ALA A 4 3.15 -1.17 5.97
CA ALA A 4 1.71 -0.90 6.07
C ALA A 4 1.31 -0.57 7.51
N VAL A 5 1.73 -1.38 8.47
CA VAL A 5 1.41 -1.18 9.89
C VAL A 5 2.14 0.04 10.45
N GLY A 6 3.35 0.36 9.99
CA GLY A 6 4.08 1.55 10.41
C GLY A 6 3.42 2.85 9.94
N VAL A 7 2.88 2.87 8.72
CA VAL A 7 2.25 4.06 8.14
C VAL A 7 0.80 4.23 8.59
N PHE A 8 0.02 3.14 8.61
CA PHE A 8 -1.42 3.19 8.84
C PHE A 8 -1.86 2.67 10.21
N GLY A 9 -0.94 2.12 11.01
CA GLY A 9 -1.20 1.69 12.37
C GLY A 9 -1.20 2.85 13.36
N GLY A 10 -1.54 2.55 14.61
CA GLY A 10 -1.51 3.53 15.69
C GLY A 10 -0.23 3.48 16.51
N GLU A 11 0.11 4.61 17.10
CA GLU A 11 1.02 4.63 18.24
C GLU A 11 0.52 3.63 19.28
N ALA A 12 1.46 3.04 20.03
CA ALA A 12 1.16 2.26 21.21
C ALA A 12 0.62 3.21 22.28
N GLU A 13 -0.57 3.77 22.11
CA GLU A 13 -1.31 4.36 23.22
C GLU A 13 -1.37 3.26 24.28
N ALA A 14 -0.72 3.53 25.42
CA ALA A 14 -0.59 2.60 26.52
C ALA A 14 -1.96 2.01 26.78
N TYR A 15 -2.09 0.69 26.59
CA TYR A 15 -3.25 -0.14 26.87
C TYR A 15 -4.17 0.58 27.87
N THR A 16 -5.18 1.28 27.36
CA THR A 16 -6.15 1.94 28.22
C THR A 16 -6.86 0.81 28.94
N ASP A 17 -6.80 0.82 30.28
CA ASP A 17 -7.27 -0.25 31.16
C ASP A 17 -8.64 -0.77 30.68
N GLY A 18 -8.64 -1.95 30.04
CA GLY A 18 -9.86 -2.67 29.66
C GLY A 18 -10.07 -3.00 28.17
N VAL A 19 -9.31 -2.44 27.23
CA VAL A 19 -9.48 -2.78 25.79
C VAL A 19 -8.32 -3.65 25.30
N ASN A 20 -8.53 -4.97 25.31
CA ASN A 20 -7.56 -5.95 24.80
C ASN A 20 -7.82 -6.25 23.32
N VAL A 21 -7.39 -5.36 22.42
CA VAL A 21 -7.36 -5.63 20.98
C VAL A 21 -6.00 -6.20 20.56
N PRO A 22 -5.94 -7.20 19.66
CA PRO A 22 -4.67 -7.69 19.14
C PRO A 22 -3.89 -6.57 18.43
N PRO A 23 -2.57 -6.43 18.61
CA PRO A 23 -1.80 -5.39 17.92
C PRO A 23 -1.72 -5.66 16.41
N LEU A 24 -1.51 -4.61 15.61
CA LEU A 24 -1.18 -4.76 14.19
C LEU A 24 0.22 -5.37 14.01
N MET A 25 1.14 -5.07 14.92
CA MET A 25 2.49 -5.65 14.95
C MET A 25 2.97 -5.76 16.38
N VAL A 26 3.55 -6.90 16.77
CA VAL A 26 4.12 -7.07 18.11
C VAL A 26 5.46 -6.33 18.24
N ALA A 27 5.84 -6.03 19.48
CA ALA A 27 7.09 -5.36 19.78
C ALA A 27 8.30 -6.15 19.24
N ASN A 28 9.32 -5.43 18.79
CA ASN A 28 10.57 -5.96 18.28
C ASN A 28 10.43 -6.94 17.10
N THR A 29 9.33 -6.86 16.33
CA THR A 29 9.17 -7.63 15.09
C THR A 29 10.33 -7.36 14.14
N GLY A 30 11.00 -8.42 13.68
CA GLY A 30 12.16 -8.33 12.80
C GLY A 30 13.41 -7.73 13.45
N ASN A 31 13.57 -7.81 14.77
CA ASN A 31 14.69 -7.24 15.53
C ASN A 31 14.84 -5.72 15.35
N SER A 32 13.72 -5.02 15.20
CA SER A 32 13.71 -3.59 14.88
C SER A 32 13.81 -2.67 16.10
N GLY A 33 13.65 -3.18 17.32
CA GLY A 33 13.60 -2.36 18.54
C GLY A 33 12.34 -1.50 18.68
N HIS A 34 11.39 -1.58 17.73
CA HIS A 34 10.14 -0.82 17.80
C HIS A 34 9.18 -1.38 18.85
N PRO A 35 8.38 -0.52 19.52
CA PRO A 35 7.25 -0.98 20.32
C PRO A 35 6.20 -1.67 19.46
N ALA A 36 5.23 -2.33 20.10
CA ALA A 36 4.07 -2.86 19.39
C ALA A 36 3.29 -1.73 18.69
N ILE A 37 2.59 -2.03 17.61
CA ILE A 37 1.75 -1.07 16.88
C ILE A 37 0.29 -1.42 17.15
N SER A 38 -0.49 -0.44 17.60
CA SER A 38 -1.88 -0.64 17.98
C SER A 38 -2.78 -0.78 16.74
N SER A 39 -3.77 -1.67 16.83
CA SER A 39 -4.90 -1.77 15.89
C SER A 39 -6.10 -0.92 16.29
N LEU A 40 -6.06 -0.29 17.48
CA LEU A 40 -7.19 0.46 18.03
C LEU A 40 -7.53 1.65 17.14
N ASN A 41 -8.82 1.77 16.79
CA ASN A 41 -9.34 2.82 15.91
C ASN A 41 -8.65 2.87 14.52
N ARG A 42 -8.14 1.73 14.04
CA ARG A 42 -7.54 1.60 12.70
C ARG A 42 -8.46 0.84 11.75
N PRO A 43 -8.42 1.15 10.44
CA PRO A 43 -9.15 0.37 9.45
C PRO A 43 -8.67 -1.09 9.45
N PRO A 44 -9.46 -2.04 8.93
CA PRO A 44 -9.05 -3.43 8.81
C PRO A 44 -7.84 -3.57 7.88
N PHE A 45 -6.91 -4.46 8.25
CA PHE A 45 -5.76 -4.82 7.42
C PHE A 45 -5.98 -6.21 6.85
N VAL A 46 -5.92 -6.33 5.53
CA VAL A 46 -6.17 -7.60 4.82
C VAL A 46 -4.93 -7.95 3.99
N ALA A 47 -4.40 -9.15 4.17
CA ALA A 47 -3.32 -9.68 3.36
C ALA A 47 -3.87 -10.36 2.10
N VAL A 48 -3.36 -9.96 0.93
CA VAL A 48 -3.81 -10.45 -0.38
C VAL A 48 -2.61 -10.84 -1.23
N GLU A 49 -2.54 -12.11 -1.65
CA GLU A 49 -1.40 -12.63 -2.44
C GLU A 49 -1.31 -11.98 -3.83
N LEU A 50 -2.43 -11.51 -4.40
CA LEU A 50 -2.48 -10.97 -5.76
C LEU A 50 -1.64 -9.70 -5.94
N CYS A 51 -1.36 -8.93 -4.88
CA CYS A 51 -0.56 -7.70 -4.95
C CYS A 51 0.88 -7.86 -4.41
N ARG A 52 1.43 -9.07 -4.44
CA ARG A 52 2.86 -9.30 -4.14
C ARG A 52 3.77 -8.80 -5.26
N GLU A 53 5.04 -8.58 -4.94
CA GLU A 53 6.09 -8.34 -5.95
C GLU A 53 6.13 -9.47 -7.00
N ARG A 54 6.82 -9.21 -8.12
CA ARG A 54 7.14 -10.21 -9.14
C ARG A 54 7.75 -11.48 -8.50
N LEU A 55 7.09 -12.61 -8.73
CA LEU A 55 7.38 -13.87 -8.02
C LEU A 55 8.55 -14.65 -8.64
N GLY A 56 9.20 -15.45 -7.78
CA GLY A 56 10.17 -16.49 -8.15
C GLY A 56 11.62 -16.02 -8.28
N VAL A 57 12.58 -16.94 -8.30
CA VAL A 57 14.05 -16.73 -8.37
C VAL A 57 14.66 -15.94 -7.21
N HIS A 58 14.19 -14.73 -6.92
CA HIS A 58 14.75 -13.88 -5.86
C HIS A 58 14.18 -14.28 -4.49
N PRO A 59 15.01 -14.70 -3.53
CA PRO A 59 14.54 -15.15 -2.22
C PRO A 59 13.81 -14.07 -1.42
N CYS A 60 14.11 -12.79 -1.65
CA CYS A 60 13.41 -11.67 -1.00
C CYS A 60 11.92 -11.57 -1.38
N ASP A 61 11.55 -12.14 -2.53
CA ASP A 61 10.16 -12.14 -3.01
C ASP A 61 9.39 -13.34 -2.46
N LYS A 62 10.08 -14.29 -1.82
CA LYS A 62 9.47 -15.42 -1.13
C LYS A 62 8.99 -14.97 0.25
N ARG A 63 7.73 -15.21 0.56
CA ARG A 63 7.19 -14.93 1.89
C ARG A 63 7.48 -16.07 2.86
N GLN A 64 7.49 -15.76 4.15
CA GLN A 64 7.45 -16.76 5.21
C GLN A 64 6.07 -17.42 5.30
N SER A 65 5.96 -18.46 6.11
CA SER A 65 4.69 -19.13 6.33
C SER A 65 3.70 -18.21 7.06
N ILE A 66 2.40 -18.42 6.84
CA ILE A 66 1.38 -17.62 7.54
C ILE A 66 1.39 -17.93 9.04
N ARG A 67 1.73 -19.15 9.45
CA ARG A 67 1.99 -19.52 10.87
C ARG A 67 3.11 -18.70 11.50
N GLU A 68 4.14 -18.31 10.75
CA GLU A 68 5.19 -17.41 11.24
C GLU A 68 4.74 -15.95 11.29
N TYR A 69 3.90 -15.50 10.34
CA TYR A 69 3.42 -14.12 10.33
C TYR A 69 2.30 -13.82 11.32
N ARG A 70 1.36 -14.74 11.56
CA ARG A 70 0.24 -14.54 12.49
C ARG A 70 0.67 -14.06 13.88
N PRO A 71 1.68 -14.65 14.56
CA PRO A 71 2.11 -14.15 15.86
C PRO A 71 2.79 -12.78 15.79
N LEU A 72 3.36 -12.40 14.64
CA LEU A 72 4.02 -11.11 14.44
C LEU A 72 3.02 -9.99 14.12
N PHE A 73 1.94 -10.32 13.40
CA PHE A 73 0.92 -9.38 12.93
C PHE A 73 -0.51 -9.87 13.26
N PRO A 74 -0.88 -9.96 14.55
CA PRO A 74 -2.08 -10.71 14.94
C PRO A 74 -3.41 -10.05 14.54
N ALA A 75 -3.42 -8.75 14.24
CA ALA A 75 -4.61 -8.05 13.73
C ALA A 75 -4.69 -7.95 12.20
N ILE A 76 -3.74 -8.52 11.44
CA ILE A 76 -3.85 -8.62 9.98
C ILE A 76 -4.70 -9.85 9.64
N ASP A 77 -5.72 -9.66 8.81
CA ASP A 77 -6.55 -10.74 8.28
C ASP A 77 -5.81 -11.48 7.14
N PHE A 78 -5.53 -12.76 7.37
CA PHE A 78 -4.94 -13.67 6.39
C PHE A 78 -5.96 -14.66 5.80
N SER A 79 -7.27 -14.43 5.99
CA SER A 79 -8.35 -15.32 5.53
C SER A 79 -8.34 -15.57 4.02
N LEU A 80 -7.84 -14.59 3.25
CA LEU A 80 -7.71 -14.69 1.79
C LEU A 80 -6.45 -15.43 1.33
N VAL A 81 -5.57 -15.85 2.25
CA VAL A 81 -4.39 -16.66 1.94
C VAL A 81 -4.70 -18.14 2.15
N GLU A 82 -4.83 -18.86 1.05
CA GLU A 82 -5.25 -20.26 1.06
C GLU A 82 -4.19 -21.23 1.63
N ASN A 83 -2.91 -20.94 1.42
CA ASN A 83 -1.80 -21.85 1.71
C ASN A 83 -0.89 -21.27 2.79
N ASP A 84 -0.51 -22.08 3.77
CA ASP A 84 0.40 -21.65 4.84
C ASP A 84 1.79 -21.34 4.28
N ASP A 85 2.36 -22.27 3.52
CA ASP A 85 3.63 -22.08 2.82
C ASP A 85 3.46 -21.25 1.54
N ASP A 86 4.56 -20.64 1.09
CA ASP A 86 4.61 -19.91 -0.17
C ASP A 86 4.72 -20.87 -1.37
N ILE A 87 3.57 -21.31 -1.88
CA ILE A 87 3.49 -22.18 -3.05
C ILE A 87 3.54 -21.42 -4.38
N LEU A 88 3.39 -20.09 -4.35
CA LEU A 88 3.35 -19.26 -5.55
C LEU A 88 4.75 -18.89 -6.02
N TRP A 89 5.67 -18.67 -5.09
CA TRP A 89 7.08 -18.43 -5.39
C TRP A 89 7.78 -19.72 -5.85
N LYS A 90 8.50 -19.65 -6.97
CA LYS A 90 9.26 -20.77 -7.54
C LYS A 90 10.76 -20.44 -7.60
N PRO A 91 11.66 -21.35 -7.18
CA PRO A 91 13.10 -21.05 -7.16
C PRO A 91 13.70 -20.84 -8.55
N ASP A 92 13.21 -21.56 -9.57
CA ASP A 92 13.83 -21.58 -10.89
C ASP A 92 13.02 -20.84 -11.97
N ILE A 93 11.83 -20.36 -11.63
CA ILE A 93 10.90 -19.73 -12.58
C ILE A 93 10.56 -18.34 -12.07
N ARG A 94 11.04 -17.33 -12.79
CA ARG A 94 10.63 -15.94 -12.57
C ARG A 94 9.33 -15.69 -13.32
N GLU A 95 8.34 -15.15 -12.62
CA GLU A 95 7.10 -14.67 -13.22
C GLU A 95 7.41 -13.67 -14.34
N THR A 96 6.72 -13.74 -15.49
CA THR A 96 6.94 -12.78 -16.58
C THR A 96 6.27 -11.43 -16.28
N ASN A 97 6.64 -10.38 -17.01
CA ASN A 97 6.01 -9.07 -16.82
C ASN A 97 4.51 -9.12 -17.19
N GLU A 98 4.17 -9.94 -18.18
CA GLU A 98 2.80 -10.20 -18.62
C GLU A 98 2.00 -10.95 -17.55
N GLU A 99 2.61 -11.96 -16.91
CA GLU A 99 1.99 -12.68 -15.79
C GLU A 99 1.75 -11.75 -14.58
N VAL A 100 2.68 -10.85 -14.27
CA VAL A 100 2.49 -9.81 -13.24
C VAL A 100 1.31 -8.90 -13.61
N ALA A 101 1.24 -8.43 -14.85
CA ALA A 101 0.14 -7.59 -15.33
C ALA A 101 -1.22 -8.32 -15.25
N ASP A 102 -1.29 -9.58 -15.65
CA ASP A 102 -2.50 -10.40 -15.58
C ASP A 102 -2.93 -10.64 -14.12
N ARG A 103 -1.97 -10.88 -13.22
CA ARG A 103 -2.23 -10.98 -11.78
C ARG A 103 -2.70 -9.64 -11.21
N GLY A 104 -2.13 -8.53 -11.65
CA GLY A 104 -2.57 -7.17 -11.33
C GLY A 104 -4.00 -6.88 -11.76
N GLN A 105 -4.41 -7.34 -12.95
CA GLN A 105 -5.79 -7.23 -13.40
C GLN A 105 -6.76 -8.04 -12.52
N LYS A 106 -6.38 -9.24 -12.09
CA LYS A 106 -7.17 -10.03 -11.13
C LYS A 106 -7.30 -9.30 -9.78
N PHE A 107 -6.22 -8.70 -9.31
CA PHE A 107 -6.21 -7.89 -8.09
C PHE A 107 -7.19 -6.70 -8.19
N LEU A 108 -7.13 -5.93 -9.27
CA LEU A 108 -8.03 -4.78 -9.46
C LEU A 108 -9.49 -5.19 -9.62
N LYS A 109 -9.78 -6.33 -10.26
CA LYS A 109 -11.13 -6.90 -10.31
C LYS A 109 -11.64 -7.27 -8.92
N TRP A 110 -10.82 -7.88 -8.09
CA TRP A 110 -11.15 -8.15 -6.68
C TRP A 110 -11.33 -6.86 -5.88
N LEU A 111 -10.48 -5.85 -6.11
CA LEU A 111 -10.60 -4.55 -5.47
C LEU A 111 -11.95 -3.90 -5.79
N TRP A 112 -12.48 -4.10 -7.00
CA TRP A 112 -13.80 -3.60 -7.41
C TRP A 112 -14.97 -4.20 -6.64
N THR A 113 -14.79 -5.36 -6.02
CA THR A 113 -15.84 -6.02 -5.24
C THR A 113 -15.87 -5.55 -3.79
N ARG A 114 -14.95 -4.66 -3.39
CA ARG A 114 -14.87 -4.12 -2.03
C ARG A 114 -15.96 -3.08 -1.80
N GLU A 115 -16.52 -3.07 -0.60
CA GLU A 115 -17.51 -2.06 -0.20
C GLU A 115 -16.85 -0.76 0.27
N GLU A 116 -15.57 -0.81 0.62
CA GLU A 116 -14.78 0.33 1.05
C GLU A 116 -14.57 1.34 -0.09
N LYS A 117 -14.75 2.62 0.23
CA LYS A 117 -14.60 3.73 -0.74
C LYS A 117 -13.16 4.23 -0.87
N GLU A 118 -12.41 4.15 0.22
CA GLU A 118 -11.02 4.60 0.30
C GLU A 118 -10.19 3.42 0.79
N ILE A 119 -9.27 2.95 -0.07
CA ILE A 119 -8.46 1.75 0.21
C ILE A 119 -6.99 2.12 0.01
N ALA A 120 -6.19 1.92 1.06
CA ALA A 120 -4.74 1.99 0.96
C ALA A 120 -4.18 0.65 0.50
N ILE A 121 -3.40 0.67 -0.58
CA ILE A 121 -2.73 -0.52 -1.12
C ILE A 121 -1.24 -0.37 -0.87
N VAL A 122 -0.68 -1.23 -0.02
CA VAL A 122 0.76 -1.24 0.29
C VAL A 122 1.39 -2.46 -0.39
N THR A 123 2.15 -2.19 -1.44
CA THR A 123 2.70 -3.21 -2.35
C THR A 123 4.10 -2.79 -2.83
N HIS A 124 4.57 -3.36 -3.93
CA HIS A 124 5.92 -3.22 -4.45
C HIS A 124 5.93 -2.50 -5.80
N SER A 125 7.06 -1.86 -6.12
CA SER A 125 7.18 -1.02 -7.31
C SER A 125 7.09 -1.83 -8.60
N GLY A 126 7.66 -3.04 -8.66
CA GLY A 126 7.58 -3.89 -9.85
C GLY A 126 6.15 -4.30 -10.17
N PHE A 127 5.40 -4.74 -9.15
CA PHE A 127 3.97 -5.03 -9.27
C PHE A 127 3.17 -3.82 -9.76
N LEU A 128 3.35 -2.65 -9.15
CA LEU A 128 2.65 -1.42 -9.54
C LEU A 128 2.96 -1.04 -10.98
N PHE A 129 4.24 -1.01 -11.35
CA PHE A 129 4.68 -0.60 -12.68
C PHE A 129 4.05 -1.46 -13.78
N HIS A 130 4.16 -2.79 -13.69
CA HIS A 130 3.63 -3.69 -14.71
C HIS A 130 2.10 -3.75 -14.74
N THR A 131 1.46 -3.71 -13.57
CA THR A 131 -0.01 -3.68 -13.47
C THR A 131 -0.55 -2.40 -14.10
N LEU A 132 -0.08 -1.25 -13.65
CA LEU A 132 -0.60 0.06 -14.06
C LEU A 132 -0.25 0.42 -15.51
N SER A 133 0.87 -0.07 -16.02
CA SER A 133 1.23 0.07 -17.44
C SER A 133 0.23 -0.60 -18.40
N SER A 134 -0.56 -1.54 -17.89
CA SER A 134 -1.62 -2.20 -18.67
C SER A 134 -2.92 -1.37 -18.74
N PHE A 135 -3.00 -0.25 -18.01
CA PHE A 135 -4.16 0.64 -17.94
C PHE A 135 -3.85 2.03 -18.52
N GLY A 136 -4.87 2.89 -18.54
CA GLY A 136 -4.72 4.30 -18.90
C GLY A 136 -4.56 4.58 -20.40
N ASN A 137 -4.79 3.58 -21.26
CA ASN A 137 -4.85 3.79 -22.72
C ASN A 137 -5.98 4.75 -23.13
N ASP A 138 -6.99 4.89 -22.29
CA ASP A 138 -8.13 5.80 -22.43
C ASP A 138 -7.99 7.07 -21.56
N CYS A 139 -6.85 7.27 -20.91
CA CYS A 139 -6.52 8.48 -20.15
C CYS A 139 -5.77 9.50 -21.00
N HIS A 140 -5.74 10.75 -20.54
CA HIS A 140 -4.87 11.76 -21.13
C HIS A 140 -3.39 11.33 -21.04
N PRO A 141 -2.54 11.60 -22.05
CA PRO A 141 -1.14 11.13 -22.06
C PRO A 141 -0.34 11.47 -20.81
N ILE A 142 -0.58 12.64 -20.21
CA ILE A 142 0.04 13.04 -18.94
C ILE A 142 -0.38 12.10 -17.81
N VAL A 143 -1.67 11.83 -17.67
CA VAL A 143 -2.19 10.91 -16.64
C VAL A 143 -1.62 9.51 -16.85
N LYS A 144 -1.53 9.05 -18.10
CA LYS A 144 -0.90 7.77 -18.42
C LYS A 144 0.58 7.74 -17.99
N SER A 145 1.33 8.81 -18.27
CA SER A 145 2.73 8.95 -17.87
C SER A 145 2.90 8.86 -16.35
N GLU A 146 2.07 9.60 -15.59
CA GLU A 146 2.13 9.61 -14.12
C GLU A 146 1.76 8.25 -13.50
N ILE A 147 0.73 7.59 -14.03
CA ILE A 147 0.30 6.28 -13.55
C ILE A 147 1.36 5.21 -13.83
N CYS A 148 2.08 5.32 -14.94
CA CYS A 148 3.11 4.35 -15.34
C CYS A 148 4.52 4.68 -14.80
N ALA A 149 4.71 5.82 -14.13
CA ALA A 149 6.01 6.18 -13.59
C ALA A 149 6.42 5.23 -12.45
N ASN A 150 7.72 4.91 -12.36
CA ASN A 150 8.24 4.10 -11.27
C ASN A 150 7.96 4.76 -9.91
N PHE A 151 7.62 3.94 -8.91
CA PHE A 151 7.42 4.37 -7.54
C PHE A 151 8.75 4.30 -6.78
N ALA A 152 9.08 5.37 -6.07
CA ALA A 152 10.15 5.39 -5.08
C ALA A 152 9.74 4.60 -3.80
N ASN A 153 10.72 4.29 -2.96
CA ASN A 153 10.46 3.62 -1.70
C ASN A 153 9.58 4.49 -0.79
N CYS A 154 8.52 3.90 -0.23
CA CYS A 154 7.52 4.60 0.58
C CYS A 154 6.78 5.74 -0.13
N GLU A 155 6.80 5.79 -1.47
CA GLU A 155 6.02 6.77 -2.22
C GLU A 155 4.51 6.45 -2.15
N LEU A 156 3.70 7.47 -1.90
CA LEU A 156 2.24 7.38 -1.89
C LEU A 156 1.68 8.13 -3.10
N ARG A 157 0.88 7.45 -3.93
CA ARG A 157 0.06 8.09 -4.97
C ARG A 157 -1.41 7.82 -4.72
N SER A 158 -2.22 8.85 -4.86
CA SER A 158 -3.68 8.75 -4.83
C SER A 158 -4.21 8.56 -6.24
N MET A 159 -5.07 7.55 -6.42
CA MET A 159 -5.69 7.24 -7.71
C MET A 159 -7.20 7.09 -7.53
N VAL A 160 -7.96 7.51 -8.54
CA VAL A 160 -9.41 7.33 -8.59
C VAL A 160 -9.72 6.35 -9.69
N PHE A 161 -10.34 5.24 -9.32
CA PHE A 161 -10.88 4.29 -10.29
C PHE A 161 -12.35 4.62 -10.54
N ILE A 162 -12.76 4.62 -11.81
CA ILE A 162 -14.10 5.05 -12.23
C ILE A 162 -14.82 3.90 -12.95
N ASP A 163 -16.02 3.56 -12.49
CA ASP A 163 -16.92 2.67 -13.23
C ASP A 163 -17.60 3.44 -14.37
N ARG A 164 -17.11 3.27 -15.59
CA ARG A 164 -17.75 3.88 -16.76
C ARG A 164 -19.05 3.17 -17.16
N SER A 165 -19.30 1.95 -16.69
CA SER A 165 -20.55 1.22 -16.96
C SER A 165 -21.74 1.77 -16.17
N MET A 166 -21.48 2.50 -15.08
CA MET A 166 -22.49 3.09 -14.18
C MET A 166 -22.70 4.61 -14.39
N MET A 167 -22.30 5.16 -15.54
CA MET A 167 -22.41 6.59 -15.89
C MET A 167 -23.85 7.17 -15.95
N GLY A 168 -24.86 6.52 -15.35
CA GLY A 168 -26.25 6.98 -15.36
C GLY A 168 -27.07 6.75 -14.09
N SER A 169 -26.54 6.22 -12.98
CA SER A 169 -27.38 5.87 -11.81
C SER A 169 -26.83 6.19 -10.41
N ALA A 170 -25.63 6.75 -10.26
CA ALA A 170 -25.13 7.16 -8.94
C ALA A 170 -25.08 8.69 -8.81
N SER A 171 -25.76 9.22 -7.78
CA SER A 171 -25.50 10.58 -7.30
C SER A 171 -24.04 10.65 -6.84
N SER A 172 -23.22 11.44 -7.52
CA SER A 172 -21.82 11.65 -7.16
C SER A 172 -21.75 12.30 -5.77
N THR A 173 -21.24 11.57 -4.78
CA THR A 173 -20.85 12.14 -3.48
C THR A 173 -19.34 12.38 -3.43
N THR A 174 -18.72 12.83 -4.53
CA THR A 174 -17.31 13.24 -4.48
C THR A 174 -17.21 14.56 -3.73
N ASN A 175 -16.66 14.53 -2.51
CA ASN A 175 -16.35 15.72 -1.70
C ASN A 175 -14.93 16.24 -1.99
N TYR A 176 -14.45 16.05 -3.23
CA TYR A 176 -13.12 16.51 -3.65
C TYR A 176 -13.26 17.82 -4.43
N PRO A 177 -12.96 18.99 -3.83
CA PRO A 177 -13.16 20.29 -4.46
C PRO A 177 -12.06 20.66 -5.47
N GLY A 178 -11.29 19.69 -5.98
CA GLY A 178 -10.32 19.93 -7.05
C GLY A 178 -9.25 20.96 -6.69
N LYS A 179 -8.64 20.88 -5.51
CA LYS A 179 -7.51 21.75 -5.19
C LYS A 179 -6.21 21.15 -5.73
N ILE A 180 -5.49 21.96 -6.49
CA ILE A 180 -4.05 21.78 -6.72
C ILE A 180 -3.38 21.86 -5.33
N PRO A 181 -2.50 20.92 -4.94
CA PRO A 181 -1.75 21.02 -3.71
C PRO A 181 -1.03 22.37 -3.66
N ASN A 182 -1.18 23.11 -2.56
CA ASN A 182 -0.38 24.32 -2.37
C ASN A 182 1.06 23.90 -2.03
N GLY A 183 1.92 23.92 -3.04
CA GLY A 183 3.35 23.63 -2.92
C GLY A 183 3.97 23.53 -4.30
N LEU A 184 5.19 24.06 -4.47
CA LEU A 184 6.00 23.70 -5.63
C LEU A 184 6.44 22.25 -5.46
N ASP A 185 6.20 21.39 -6.45
CA ASP A 185 6.77 20.04 -6.51
C ASP A 185 8.29 20.16 -6.63
N LEU A 186 8.95 20.11 -5.48
CA LEU A 186 10.39 20.13 -5.36
C LEU A 186 10.87 18.76 -4.86
N PRO A 187 11.98 18.24 -5.40
CA PRO A 187 12.64 17.06 -4.85
C PRO A 187 12.96 17.24 -3.36
N SER A 188 12.92 16.13 -2.61
CA SER A 188 13.24 16.05 -1.17
C SER A 188 14.49 16.83 -0.76
N ASP A 189 15.47 16.92 -1.65
CA ASP A 189 16.79 17.50 -1.39
C ASP A 189 16.81 19.04 -1.42
N VAL A 190 15.71 19.70 -1.78
CA VAL A 190 15.59 21.17 -1.84
C VAL A 190 14.83 21.73 -0.63
N ALA A 191 14.26 20.88 0.22
CA ALA A 191 13.44 21.31 1.36
C ALA A 191 14.26 21.84 2.56
N THR A 192 15.59 21.84 2.51
CA THR A 192 16.45 22.18 3.67
C THR A 192 17.08 23.58 3.62
N GLU A 193 16.82 24.40 2.62
CA GLU A 193 17.33 25.78 2.58
C GLU A 193 16.19 26.79 2.46
N LYS A 194 15.60 27.16 3.62
CA LYS A 194 14.98 28.47 3.87
C LYS A 194 14.49 28.54 5.32
N LEU A 195 15.42 28.76 6.25
CA LEU A 195 15.12 29.50 7.47
C LEU A 195 15.50 30.96 7.20
N PRO A 196 14.60 31.93 7.34
CA PRO A 196 14.98 33.34 7.36
C PRO A 196 15.67 33.67 8.69
N GLU A 197 16.85 34.26 8.64
CA GLU A 197 17.47 34.92 9.79
C GLU A 197 16.60 36.11 10.23
N GLU A 198 15.98 36.01 11.39
CA GLU A 198 15.40 37.15 12.11
C GLU A 198 16.43 37.72 13.10
N GLY A 199 16.77 39.00 12.93
CA GLY A 199 17.02 39.91 14.06
C GLY A 199 18.47 40.27 14.39
N LEU A 200 19.03 41.27 13.72
CA LEU A 200 20.02 42.19 14.31
C LEU A 200 19.33 43.54 14.54
N ALA A 201 19.03 43.84 15.81
CA ALA A 201 18.64 45.17 16.25
C ALA A 201 19.91 46.03 16.40
N ASN A 202 19.88 47.24 15.83
CA ASN A 202 20.80 48.34 16.15
C ASN A 202 20.32 49.09 17.40
#